data_AF-E8WMP5-F1
#
_entry.id   AF-E8WMP5-F1
#
_cell.length_a   1.000
_cell.length_b   1.000
_cell.length_c   1.000
_cell.angle_alpha   90.00
_cell.angle_beta   90.00
_cell.angle_gamma   90.00
#
_symmetry.space_group_name_H-M   'P 1'
#
loop_
_entity.id
_entity.type
_entity.pdbx_description
1 polymer ?
#
loop_
_entity_poly.entity_id
_entity_poly.type
_entity_poly.pdbx_seq_one_letter_code
_entity_poly.pdbx_strand_id
1 'polypeptide(L)'
;MQNKHKATNPAAAHLVTDQKTLDELVERLSKESVLAFDLEADSLHHYTEKVCLIQVSSESENRLIDPLAPIDVRVLAPIFANPAIKKIFHGADYDMRSLYRDFGIEVVNLFDTMIASQFLGESEFGLAALLKKRFGVELDKRYQKADWSKRPFSQEMLEYAMKDTSLLIELYRQLEAELLAKGRLAWVEEESELVAGVRSPSREGELMCLRFKGANKMKPRELAVLEELLKFRDEKARIADVPPFRILSNDLLRELAEKQPRSNFELVGIHTMSSKLIERLGRGLLQAIANGLAVPQERLPQVQSSRRPVLDRLLDEKVKRLKIWREAKSAQLGLGVGLVANNTLLEALAEPGSSQDALLKRWQREAFGDELASLIS
;
A
#
# COMPACT_ATOMS: atom_id res chain seq x y z
N MET A 1 -2.77 54.70 -9.08
CA MET A 1 -3.62 53.50 -8.98
C MET A 1 -3.20 52.53 -10.07
N GLN A 2 -2.27 51.63 -9.77
CA GLN A 2 -1.84 50.59 -10.72
C GLN A 2 -2.65 49.32 -10.45
N ASN A 3 -3.54 49.00 -11.39
CA ASN A 3 -4.22 47.72 -11.48
C ASN A 3 -3.18 46.62 -11.66
N LYS A 4 -2.91 45.85 -10.61
CA LYS A 4 -2.20 44.57 -10.73
C LYS A 4 -3.16 43.59 -11.40
N HIS A 5 -2.93 43.33 -12.69
CA HIS A 5 -3.46 42.14 -13.34
C HIS A 5 -3.11 40.92 -12.48
N LYS A 6 -4.13 40.29 -11.88
CA LYS A 6 -4.03 38.93 -11.35
C LYS A 6 -3.71 38.03 -12.55
N ALA A 7 -2.44 37.68 -12.71
CA ALA A 7 -2.05 36.62 -13.61
C ALA A 7 -2.75 35.35 -13.12
N THR A 8 -3.75 34.89 -13.87
CA THR A 8 -4.34 33.57 -13.70
C THR A 8 -3.26 32.53 -13.97
N ASN A 9 -3.03 31.69 -12.97
CA ASN A 9 -1.87 30.83 -12.84
C ASN A 9 -2.12 29.47 -13.54
N PRO A 10 -1.25 29.01 -14.45
CA PRO A 10 -1.54 27.87 -15.34
C PRO A 10 -1.85 26.55 -14.62
N ALA A 11 -1.14 26.18 -13.54
CA ALA A 11 -1.46 24.92 -12.83
C ALA A 11 -2.64 25.05 -11.86
N ALA A 12 -2.80 26.20 -11.20
CA ALA A 12 -3.98 26.46 -10.37
C ALA A 12 -5.28 26.50 -11.19
N ALA A 13 -5.21 26.81 -12.48
CA ALA A 13 -6.34 26.72 -13.40
C ALA A 13 -6.79 25.27 -13.68
N HIS A 14 -5.97 24.27 -13.32
CA HIS A 14 -6.28 22.85 -13.48
C HIS A 14 -6.85 22.22 -12.20
N LEU A 15 -6.94 22.97 -11.09
CA LEU A 15 -7.48 22.49 -9.81
C LEU A 15 -9.01 22.70 -9.75
N VAL A 16 -9.74 21.61 -9.63
CA VAL A 16 -11.19 21.56 -9.49
C VAL A 16 -11.55 21.62 -8.00
N THR A 17 -12.27 22.67 -7.61
CA THR A 17 -12.69 22.92 -6.20
C THR A 17 -14.19 23.20 -6.06
N ASP A 18 -14.95 23.14 -7.16
CA ASP A 18 -16.39 23.35 -7.18
C ASP A 18 -17.13 22.24 -7.96
N GLN A 19 -18.37 21.97 -7.56
CA GLN A 19 -19.14 20.83 -8.08
C GLN A 19 -19.44 20.95 -9.57
N LYS A 20 -19.76 22.16 -10.05
CA LYS A 20 -20.14 22.36 -11.45
C LYS A 20 -18.97 22.01 -12.37
N THR A 21 -17.78 22.50 -12.05
CA THR A 21 -16.56 22.18 -12.80
C THR A 21 -16.23 20.68 -12.74
N LEU A 22 -16.49 20.01 -11.61
CA LEU A 22 -16.31 18.56 -11.48
C LEU A 22 -17.29 17.79 -12.38
N ASP A 23 -18.57 18.15 -12.38
CA ASP A 23 -19.59 17.48 -13.20
C ASP A 23 -19.29 17.63 -14.71
N GLU A 24 -18.92 18.85 -15.15
CA GLU A 24 -18.50 19.10 -16.53
C GLU A 24 -17.24 18.31 -16.91
N LEU A 25 -16.29 18.16 -15.98
CA LEU A 25 -15.11 17.33 -16.17
C LEU A 25 -15.49 15.84 -16.31
N VAL A 26 -16.33 15.32 -15.43
CA VAL A 26 -16.81 13.92 -15.48
C VAL A 26 -17.48 13.62 -16.81
N GLU A 27 -18.29 14.54 -17.34
CA GLU A 27 -18.93 14.37 -18.63
C GLU A 27 -17.91 14.21 -19.77
N ARG A 28 -16.82 15.00 -19.75
CA ARG A 28 -15.74 14.88 -20.75
C ARG A 28 -14.95 13.58 -20.55
N LEU A 29 -14.51 13.29 -19.34
CA LEU A 29 -13.73 12.09 -19.03
C LEU A 29 -14.50 10.79 -19.32
N SER A 30 -15.83 10.79 -19.18
CA SER A 30 -16.66 9.62 -19.49
C SER A 30 -16.63 9.17 -20.97
N LYS A 31 -16.13 10.03 -21.86
CA LYS A 31 -16.01 9.78 -23.31
C LYS A 31 -14.64 9.21 -23.69
N GLU A 32 -13.69 9.19 -22.74
CA GLU A 32 -12.34 8.67 -22.95
C GLU A 32 -12.32 7.14 -22.85
N SER A 33 -11.43 6.49 -23.62
CA SER A 33 -11.23 5.04 -23.54
C SER A 33 -10.15 4.64 -22.51
N VAL A 34 -9.29 5.58 -22.15
CA VAL A 34 -8.19 5.39 -21.20
C VAL A 34 -8.00 6.65 -20.38
N LEU A 35 -7.80 6.48 -19.07
CA LEU A 35 -7.54 7.56 -18.13
C LEU A 35 -6.46 7.14 -17.16
N ALA A 36 -5.51 8.02 -16.91
CA ALA A 36 -4.50 7.84 -15.88
C ALA A 36 -4.91 8.58 -14.60
N PHE A 37 -4.65 7.94 -13.46
CA PHE A 37 -4.98 8.45 -12.14
C PHE A 37 -3.81 8.26 -11.17
N ASP A 38 -3.77 9.12 -10.18
CA ASP A 38 -2.92 9.04 -9.00
C ASP A 38 -3.63 9.74 -7.83
N LEU A 39 -3.20 9.49 -6.60
CA LEU A 39 -3.76 10.12 -5.41
C LEU A 39 -2.66 10.65 -4.49
N GLU A 40 -2.96 11.74 -3.80
CA GLU A 40 -2.14 12.18 -2.66
C GLU A 40 -2.95 12.09 -1.36
N ALA A 41 -2.31 11.63 -0.30
CA ALA A 41 -2.92 11.45 1.02
C ALA A 41 -2.04 12.04 2.14
N ASP A 42 -2.60 12.11 3.35
CA ASP A 42 -1.95 12.72 4.52
C ASP A 42 -1.56 11.71 5.62
N SER A 43 -1.41 10.43 5.26
CA SER A 43 -1.16 9.31 6.20
C SER A 43 0.12 9.44 7.04
N LEU A 44 1.05 10.31 6.63
CA LEU A 44 2.25 10.64 7.40
C LEU A 44 2.04 11.76 8.43
N HIS A 45 0.89 12.42 8.45
CA HIS A 45 0.61 13.64 9.21
C HIS A 45 -0.62 13.55 10.11
N HIS A 46 -1.66 12.83 9.70
CA HIS A 46 -2.92 12.68 10.46
C HIS A 46 -3.19 11.25 10.94
N TYR A 47 -4.04 11.10 11.96
CA TYR A 47 -4.44 9.77 12.46
C TYR A 47 -5.46 9.13 11.52
N THR A 48 -6.49 9.91 11.16
CA THR A 48 -7.47 9.50 10.15
C THR A 48 -6.94 9.96 8.80
N GLU A 49 -6.23 9.05 8.13
CA GLU A 49 -5.76 9.29 6.77
C GLU A 49 -6.93 9.55 5.82
N LYS A 50 -6.72 10.47 4.89
CA LYS A 50 -7.70 10.84 3.86
C LYS A 50 -7.00 11.18 2.54
N VAL A 51 -7.68 10.92 1.44
CA VAL A 51 -7.30 11.42 0.12
C VAL A 51 -7.45 12.94 0.12
N CYS A 52 -6.37 13.61 -0.24
CA CYS A 52 -6.22 15.06 -0.22
C CYS A 52 -6.14 15.68 -1.61
N LEU A 53 -5.82 14.89 -2.63
CA LEU A 53 -5.79 15.28 -4.04
C LEU A 53 -6.05 14.04 -4.90
N ILE A 54 -6.77 14.23 -6.00
CA ILE A 54 -6.92 13.22 -7.05
C ILE A 54 -6.41 13.81 -8.35
N GLN A 55 -5.46 13.12 -8.98
CA GLN A 55 -4.92 13.45 -10.27
C GLN A 55 -5.68 12.68 -11.33
N VAL A 56 -6.00 13.33 -12.45
CA VAL A 56 -6.52 12.63 -13.63
C VAL A 56 -5.93 13.21 -14.91
N SER A 57 -5.48 12.31 -15.77
CA SER A 57 -4.97 12.62 -17.10
C SER A 57 -5.74 11.83 -18.14
N SER A 58 -6.19 12.51 -19.17
CA SER A 58 -6.65 11.94 -20.44
C SER A 58 -5.62 12.24 -21.52
N GLU A 59 -5.89 11.85 -22.77
CA GLU A 59 -5.05 12.27 -23.91
C GLU A 59 -5.08 13.78 -24.18
N SER A 60 -6.15 14.46 -23.75
CA SER A 60 -6.41 15.86 -24.12
C SER A 60 -6.25 16.84 -22.96
N GLU A 61 -6.42 16.40 -21.71
CA GLU A 61 -6.37 17.26 -20.54
C GLU A 61 -5.82 16.58 -19.28
N ASN A 62 -5.10 17.37 -18.46
CA ASN A 62 -4.68 17.04 -17.10
C ASN A 62 -5.50 17.88 -16.11
N ARG A 63 -5.97 17.25 -15.02
CA ARG A 63 -6.74 17.91 -13.95
C ARG A 63 -6.33 17.40 -12.58
N LEU A 64 -6.49 18.27 -11.61
CA LEU A 64 -6.36 17.97 -10.19
C LEU A 64 -7.71 18.23 -9.53
N ILE A 65 -8.16 17.33 -8.68
CA ILE A 65 -9.45 17.44 -7.98
C ILE A 65 -9.17 17.51 -6.50
N ASP A 66 -9.69 18.53 -5.82
CA ASP A 66 -9.54 18.71 -4.37
C ASP A 66 -10.72 18.06 -3.63
N PRO A 67 -10.59 16.83 -3.11
CA PRO A 67 -11.66 16.15 -2.38
C PRO A 67 -12.02 16.82 -1.04
N LEU A 68 -11.20 17.75 -0.54
CA LEU A 68 -11.46 18.48 0.70
C LEU A 68 -12.23 19.79 0.45
N ALA A 69 -12.40 20.19 -0.81
CA ALA A 69 -13.30 21.26 -1.21
C ALA A 69 -14.78 20.81 -1.03
N PRO A 70 -15.76 21.74 -1.03
CA PRO A 70 -17.18 21.38 -0.88
C PRO A 70 -17.75 20.78 -2.18
N ILE A 71 -17.25 19.60 -2.56
CA ILE A 71 -17.62 18.83 -3.75
C ILE A 71 -17.92 17.38 -3.38
N ASP A 72 -18.79 16.74 -4.14
CA ASP A 72 -19.09 15.32 -4.06
C ASP A 72 -18.24 14.54 -5.08
N VAL A 73 -17.12 13.99 -4.63
CA VAL A 73 -16.18 13.21 -5.46
C VAL A 73 -16.79 11.90 -5.96
N ARG A 74 -17.87 11.41 -5.35
CA ARG A 74 -18.51 10.12 -5.72
C ARG A 74 -19.10 10.15 -7.14
N VAL A 75 -19.26 11.33 -7.74
CA VAL A 75 -19.61 11.48 -9.16
C VAL A 75 -18.58 10.87 -10.11
N LEU A 76 -17.35 10.60 -9.65
CA LEU A 76 -16.33 9.85 -10.41
C LEU A 76 -16.59 8.33 -10.43
N ALA A 77 -17.41 7.80 -9.52
CA ALA A 77 -17.62 6.35 -9.38
C ALA A 77 -18.04 5.65 -10.70
N PRO A 78 -18.94 6.23 -11.53
CA PRO A 78 -19.29 5.63 -12.82
C PRO A 78 -18.10 5.46 -13.77
N ILE A 79 -17.11 6.37 -13.75
CA ILE A 79 -15.90 6.25 -14.59
C ILE A 79 -15.04 5.07 -14.12
N PHE A 80 -14.81 4.98 -12.80
CA PHE A 80 -14.01 3.90 -12.21
C PHE A 80 -14.67 2.52 -12.40
N ALA A 81 -16.00 2.44 -12.30
CA ALA A 81 -16.76 1.22 -12.50
C ALA A 81 -16.97 0.83 -13.98
N ASN A 82 -16.73 1.73 -14.93
CA ASN A 82 -16.98 1.46 -16.35
C ASN A 82 -15.91 0.52 -16.96
N PRO A 83 -16.25 -0.69 -17.41
CA PRO A 83 -15.28 -1.61 -18.00
C PRO A 83 -14.76 -1.14 -19.37
N ALA A 84 -15.45 -0.23 -20.06
CA ALA A 84 -14.99 0.31 -21.34
C ALA A 84 -13.86 1.34 -21.21
N ILE A 85 -13.62 1.87 -20.00
CA ILE A 85 -12.56 2.83 -19.72
C ILE A 85 -11.43 2.11 -19.00
N LYS A 86 -10.23 2.09 -19.56
CA LYS A 86 -9.04 1.56 -18.89
C LYS A 86 -8.54 2.58 -17.87
N LYS A 87 -8.37 2.17 -16.61
CA LYS A 87 -7.80 3.03 -15.55
C LYS A 87 -6.33 2.69 -15.37
N ILE A 88 -5.44 3.64 -15.63
CA ILE A 88 -4.00 3.46 -15.50
C ILE A 88 -3.55 4.05 -14.16
N PHE A 89 -2.82 3.25 -13.39
CA PHE A 89 -2.16 3.66 -12.15
C PHE A 89 -0.71 3.17 -12.13
N HIS A 90 0.06 3.61 -11.14
CA HIS A 90 1.40 3.11 -10.86
C HIS A 90 1.52 2.69 -9.40
N GLY A 91 1.49 1.38 -9.12
CA GLY A 91 1.55 0.87 -7.75
C GLY A 91 0.26 1.10 -6.96
N ALA A 92 -0.86 0.67 -7.53
CA ALA A 92 -2.20 1.10 -7.19
C ALA A 92 -2.78 0.57 -5.87
N ASP A 93 -2.10 -0.34 -5.15
CA ASP A 93 -2.66 -1.03 -3.96
C ASP A 93 -3.20 -0.04 -2.91
N TYR A 94 -2.43 1.00 -2.60
CA TYR A 94 -2.83 2.01 -1.63
C TYR A 94 -3.98 2.89 -2.16
N ASP A 95 -3.99 3.18 -3.46
CA ASP A 95 -5.02 3.99 -4.11
C ASP A 95 -6.36 3.29 -4.10
N MET A 96 -6.39 1.99 -4.41
CA MET A 96 -7.62 1.19 -4.42
C MET A 96 -8.25 1.14 -3.01
N ARG A 97 -7.42 0.99 -1.97
CA ARG A 97 -7.89 1.05 -0.58
C ARG A 97 -8.43 2.44 -0.23
N SER A 98 -7.75 3.49 -0.65
CA SER A 98 -8.09 4.87 -0.31
C SER A 98 -9.38 5.34 -1.01
N LEU A 99 -9.54 5.03 -2.30
CA LEU A 99 -10.78 5.29 -3.06
C LEU A 99 -11.99 4.62 -2.42
N TYR A 100 -11.85 3.36 -2.02
CA TYR A 100 -12.94 2.65 -1.34
C TYR A 100 -13.21 3.20 0.07
N ARG A 101 -12.17 3.41 0.87
CA ARG A 101 -12.28 3.90 2.26
C ARG A 101 -12.98 5.25 2.33
N ASP A 102 -12.59 6.20 1.47
CA ASP A 102 -13.04 7.59 1.58
C ASP A 102 -14.29 7.88 0.75
N PHE A 103 -14.47 7.17 -0.37
CA PHE A 103 -15.53 7.50 -1.35
C PHE A 103 -16.42 6.31 -1.72
N GLY A 104 -16.11 5.08 -1.27
CA GLY A 104 -16.82 3.88 -1.69
C GLY A 104 -16.65 3.57 -3.18
N ILE A 105 -15.60 4.11 -3.82
CA ILE A 105 -15.33 3.93 -5.25
C ILE A 105 -14.63 2.58 -5.46
N GLU A 106 -15.18 1.78 -6.38
CA GLU A 106 -14.57 0.54 -6.85
C GLU A 106 -14.05 0.72 -8.27
N VAL A 107 -12.91 0.08 -8.57
CA VAL A 107 -12.23 0.20 -9.86
C VAL A 107 -12.36 -1.10 -10.63
N VAL A 108 -12.77 -1.01 -11.89
CA VAL A 108 -12.83 -2.12 -12.84
C VAL A 108 -11.90 -1.81 -14.01
N ASN A 109 -11.31 -2.80 -14.67
CA ASN A 109 -10.42 -2.56 -15.83
C ASN A 109 -9.20 -1.67 -15.46
N LEU A 110 -8.53 -2.04 -14.36
CA LEU A 110 -7.27 -1.44 -13.90
C LEU A 110 -6.10 -1.97 -14.75
N PHE A 111 -5.13 -1.10 -15.04
CA PHE A 111 -3.79 -1.48 -15.49
C PHE A 111 -2.75 -0.80 -14.58
N ASP A 112 -1.96 -1.62 -13.88
CA ASP A 112 -0.88 -1.12 -13.02
C ASP A 112 0.46 -1.17 -13.76
N THR A 113 1.02 0.00 -14.05
CA THR A 113 2.30 0.14 -14.77
C THR A 113 3.51 -0.35 -13.96
N MET A 114 3.44 -0.36 -12.62
CA MET A 114 4.48 -0.95 -11.78
C MET A 114 4.49 -2.47 -11.96
N ILE A 115 3.32 -3.11 -11.87
CA ILE A 115 3.18 -4.56 -12.09
C ILE A 115 3.64 -4.91 -13.51
N ALA A 116 3.16 -4.18 -14.52
CA ALA A 116 3.56 -4.36 -15.91
C ALA A 116 5.09 -4.34 -16.08
N SER A 117 5.77 -3.35 -15.50
CA SER A 117 7.23 -3.23 -15.56
C SER A 117 7.96 -4.41 -14.90
N GLN A 118 7.44 -4.94 -13.79
CA GLN A 118 7.99 -6.13 -13.14
C GLN A 118 7.88 -7.37 -14.03
N PHE A 119 6.74 -7.55 -14.74
CA PHE A 119 6.54 -8.64 -15.69
C PHE A 119 7.30 -8.49 -17.01
N LEU A 120 7.84 -7.31 -17.27
CA LEU A 120 8.84 -7.08 -18.34
C LEU A 120 10.28 -7.33 -17.88
N GLY A 121 10.51 -7.54 -16.59
CA GLY A 121 11.83 -7.78 -16.01
C GLY A 121 12.62 -6.52 -15.68
N GLU A 122 11.93 -5.38 -15.49
CA GLU A 122 12.58 -4.14 -15.07
C GLU A 122 13.19 -4.26 -13.67
N SER A 123 14.45 -3.86 -13.51
CA SER A 123 15.14 -3.88 -12.21
C SER A 123 14.70 -2.74 -11.30
N GLU A 124 14.36 -1.60 -11.89
CA GLU A 124 13.82 -0.42 -11.19
C GLU A 124 12.43 -0.11 -11.74
N PHE A 125 11.42 -0.36 -10.93
CA PHE A 125 10.01 -0.31 -11.33
C PHE A 125 9.23 0.84 -10.69
N GLY A 126 9.90 1.76 -9.99
CA GLY A 126 9.24 2.97 -9.46
C GLY A 126 9.03 4.00 -10.57
N LEU A 127 7.95 4.80 -10.48
CA LEU A 127 7.53 5.73 -11.52
C LEU A 127 8.66 6.64 -12.00
N ALA A 128 9.37 7.30 -11.07
CA ALA A 128 10.50 8.17 -11.41
C ALA A 128 11.62 7.46 -12.19
N ALA A 129 11.90 6.19 -11.87
CA ALA A 129 12.91 5.40 -12.58
C ALA A 129 12.44 5.03 -13.99
N LEU A 130 11.18 4.60 -14.12
CA LEU A 130 10.58 4.28 -15.41
C LEU A 130 10.48 5.52 -16.31
N LEU A 131 10.05 6.66 -15.79
CA LEU A 131 9.95 7.89 -16.57
C LEU A 131 11.32 8.41 -17.00
N LYS A 132 12.32 8.33 -16.13
CA LYS A 132 13.71 8.67 -16.49
C LYS A 132 14.23 7.74 -17.59
N LYS A 133 14.04 6.43 -17.44
CA LYS A 133 14.52 5.44 -18.41
C LYS A 133 13.85 5.57 -19.78
N ARG A 134 12.53 5.77 -19.81
CA ARG A 134 11.71 5.66 -21.03
C ARG A 134 11.46 6.99 -21.73
N PHE A 135 11.46 8.09 -20.98
CA PHE A 135 11.17 9.43 -21.51
C PHE A 135 12.28 10.45 -21.23
N GLY A 136 13.34 10.08 -20.48
CA GLY A 136 14.39 11.03 -20.07
C GLY A 136 13.91 12.07 -19.06
N VAL A 137 12.75 11.87 -18.44
CA VAL A 137 12.13 12.82 -17.51
C VAL A 137 12.54 12.52 -16.07
N GLU A 138 13.07 13.53 -15.38
CA GLU A 138 13.38 13.43 -13.95
C GLU A 138 12.23 13.98 -13.11
N LEU A 139 11.66 13.13 -12.24
CA LEU A 139 10.68 13.55 -11.24
C LEU A 139 11.40 14.04 -9.96
N ASP A 140 10.99 15.19 -9.45
CA ASP A 140 11.50 15.75 -8.18
C ASP A 140 10.80 15.08 -7.00
N LYS A 141 11.53 14.38 -6.13
CA LYS A 141 10.95 13.67 -4.98
C LYS A 141 10.56 14.55 -3.79
N ARG A 142 10.63 15.89 -3.91
CA ARG A 142 10.45 16.85 -2.81
C ARG A 142 9.12 16.72 -2.06
N TYR A 143 8.04 16.41 -2.78
CA TYR A 143 6.69 16.43 -2.20
C TYR A 143 6.14 15.05 -1.80
N GLN A 144 6.90 13.97 -2.00
CA GLN A 144 6.48 12.60 -1.63
C GLN A 144 6.11 12.43 -0.14
N LYS A 145 6.64 13.29 0.74
CA LYS A 145 6.34 13.28 2.19
C LYS A 145 5.66 14.57 2.65
N ALA A 146 5.19 15.40 1.72
CA ALA A 146 4.51 16.63 2.04
C ALA A 146 3.20 16.36 2.79
N ASP A 147 2.69 17.40 3.45
CA ASP A 147 1.38 17.35 4.07
C ASP A 147 0.35 17.90 3.07
N TRP A 148 -0.23 16.97 2.30
CA TRP A 148 -1.20 17.28 1.25
C TRP A 148 -2.54 17.75 1.78
N SER A 149 -2.78 17.70 3.10
CA SER A 149 -3.98 18.27 3.72
C SER A 149 -3.93 19.81 3.81
N LYS A 150 -2.73 20.40 3.72
CA LYS A 150 -2.55 21.85 3.89
C LYS A 150 -3.16 22.62 2.72
N ARG A 151 -3.79 23.75 3.05
CA ARG A 151 -4.37 24.70 2.09
C ARG A 151 -3.88 26.13 2.34
N PRO A 152 -3.72 26.95 1.28
CA PRO A 152 -3.80 26.57 -0.13
C PRO A 152 -2.59 25.72 -0.57
N PHE A 153 -2.73 24.96 -1.65
CA PHE A 153 -1.58 24.29 -2.28
C PHE A 153 -0.58 25.31 -2.82
N SER A 154 0.72 25.02 -2.73
CA SER A 154 1.71 25.80 -3.47
C SER A 154 1.69 25.43 -4.95
N GLN A 155 2.17 26.34 -5.79
CA GLN A 155 2.22 26.11 -7.24
C GLN A 155 3.07 24.88 -7.57
N GLU A 156 4.19 24.72 -6.88
CA GLU A 156 5.13 23.62 -7.06
C GLU A 156 4.52 22.27 -6.65
N MET A 157 3.63 22.25 -5.66
CA MET A 157 2.89 21.04 -5.28
C MET A 157 1.94 20.61 -6.40
N LEU A 158 1.19 21.56 -6.99
CA LEU A 158 0.26 21.26 -8.09
C LEU A 158 1.02 20.79 -9.34
N GLU A 159 2.14 21.43 -9.67
CA GLU A 159 2.99 21.02 -10.79
C GLU A 159 3.65 19.66 -10.57
N TYR A 160 4.02 19.33 -9.33
CA TYR A 160 4.51 18.01 -8.97
C TYR A 160 3.42 16.96 -9.21
N ALA A 161 2.24 17.14 -8.60
CA ALA A 161 1.14 16.19 -8.70
C ALA A 161 0.70 15.94 -10.16
N MET A 162 0.64 16.99 -10.99
CA MET A 162 0.28 16.84 -12.40
C MET A 162 1.24 15.94 -13.19
N LYS A 163 2.52 15.88 -12.82
CA LYS A 163 3.52 15.09 -13.55
C LYS A 163 3.39 13.59 -13.30
N ASP A 164 2.81 13.19 -12.18
CA ASP A 164 2.68 11.77 -11.82
C ASP A 164 1.72 11.02 -12.76
N THR A 165 0.74 11.72 -13.36
CA THR A 165 -0.19 11.11 -14.33
C THR A 165 0.06 11.49 -15.79
N SER A 166 0.77 12.61 -16.07
CA SER A 166 0.84 13.20 -17.42
C SER A 166 1.51 12.34 -18.50
N LEU A 167 2.36 11.39 -18.11
CA LEU A 167 3.04 10.45 -19.04
C LEU A 167 2.61 9.00 -18.83
N LEU A 168 1.61 8.78 -17.96
CA LEU A 168 1.27 7.45 -17.51
C LEU A 168 0.51 6.66 -18.59
N ILE A 169 -0.26 7.35 -19.44
CA ILE A 169 -0.93 6.74 -20.61
C ILE A 169 0.10 6.31 -21.66
N GLU A 170 1.09 7.15 -21.97
CA GLU A 170 2.18 6.81 -22.89
C GLU A 170 3.03 5.66 -22.35
N LEU A 171 3.30 5.67 -21.04
CA LEU A 171 3.99 4.57 -20.37
C LEU A 171 3.20 3.27 -20.50
N TYR A 172 1.90 3.30 -20.19
CA TYR A 172 1.00 2.15 -20.37
C TYR A 172 1.09 1.58 -21.80
N ARG A 173 0.99 2.41 -22.83
CA ARG A 173 1.03 1.97 -24.23
C ARG A 173 2.33 1.23 -24.59
N GLN A 174 3.47 1.74 -24.12
CA GLN A 174 4.76 1.07 -24.34
C GLN A 174 4.79 -0.29 -23.63
N LEU A 175 4.38 -0.32 -22.35
CA LEU A 175 4.41 -1.53 -21.54
C LEU A 175 3.45 -2.60 -22.09
N GLU A 176 2.24 -2.20 -22.48
CA GLU A 176 1.23 -3.10 -23.07
C GLU A 176 1.75 -3.75 -24.37
N ALA A 177 2.33 -2.96 -25.28
CA ALA A 177 2.89 -3.47 -26.52
C ALA A 177 4.03 -4.49 -26.27
N GLU A 178 4.92 -4.20 -25.32
CA GLU A 178 6.00 -5.11 -24.93
C GLU A 178 5.47 -6.39 -24.26
N LEU A 179 4.44 -6.28 -23.42
CA LEU A 179 3.79 -7.42 -22.76
C LEU A 179 3.08 -8.32 -23.77
N LEU A 180 2.40 -7.73 -24.76
CA LEU A 180 1.80 -8.47 -25.88
C LEU A 180 2.87 -9.24 -26.66
N ALA A 181 3.98 -8.59 -27.02
CA ALA A 181 5.09 -9.25 -27.72
C ALA A 181 5.72 -10.40 -26.92
N LYS A 182 5.67 -10.35 -25.58
CA LYS A 182 6.14 -11.42 -24.69
C LYS A 182 5.07 -12.45 -24.31
N GLY A 183 3.81 -12.26 -24.72
CA GLY A 183 2.70 -13.12 -24.33
C GLY A 183 2.35 -13.06 -22.83
N ARG A 184 2.57 -11.91 -22.19
CA ARG A 184 2.41 -11.72 -20.73
C ARG A 184 1.31 -10.71 -20.35
N LEU A 185 0.59 -10.15 -21.32
CA LEU A 185 -0.44 -9.14 -21.03
C LEU A 185 -1.51 -9.69 -20.08
N ALA A 186 -2.03 -10.89 -20.35
CA ALA A 186 -3.04 -11.54 -19.51
C ALA A 186 -2.57 -11.75 -18.05
N TRP A 187 -1.26 -11.92 -17.83
CA TRP A 187 -0.70 -12.07 -16.48
C TRP A 187 -0.85 -10.76 -15.72
N VAL A 188 -0.50 -9.64 -16.36
CA VAL A 188 -0.59 -8.30 -15.77
C VAL A 188 -2.03 -7.86 -15.58
N GLU A 189 -2.93 -8.23 -16.51
CA GLU A 189 -4.36 -7.94 -16.39
C GLU A 189 -4.97 -8.65 -15.17
N GLU A 190 -4.67 -9.94 -14.97
CA GLU A 190 -5.14 -10.65 -13.78
C GLU A 190 -4.55 -10.07 -12.49
N GLU A 191 -3.25 -9.74 -12.46
CA GLU A 191 -2.62 -9.14 -11.28
C GLU A 191 -3.19 -7.75 -10.98
N SER A 192 -3.48 -6.95 -12.01
CA SER A 192 -4.14 -5.65 -11.86
C SER A 192 -5.58 -5.82 -11.36
N GLU A 193 -6.33 -6.82 -11.83
CA GLU A 193 -7.67 -7.14 -11.34
C GLU A 193 -7.66 -7.53 -9.85
N LEU A 194 -6.66 -8.31 -9.41
CA LEU A 194 -6.48 -8.63 -8.00
C LEU A 194 -6.22 -7.38 -7.16
N VAL A 195 -5.38 -6.45 -7.64
CA VAL A 195 -5.12 -5.17 -6.96
C VAL A 195 -6.37 -4.31 -6.88
N ALA A 196 -7.17 -4.23 -7.95
CA ALA A 196 -8.42 -3.47 -7.98
C ALA A 196 -9.43 -3.95 -6.92
N GLY A 197 -9.39 -5.24 -6.57
CA GLY A 197 -10.21 -5.84 -5.52
C GLY A 197 -9.66 -5.69 -4.09
N VAL A 198 -8.46 -5.12 -3.90
CA VAL A 198 -7.87 -4.98 -2.56
C VAL A 198 -8.68 -4.02 -1.71
N ARG A 199 -8.93 -4.41 -0.46
CA ARG A 199 -9.60 -3.58 0.56
C ARG A 199 -8.77 -3.58 1.83
N SER A 200 -8.96 -2.55 2.66
CA SER A 200 -8.45 -2.56 4.02
C SER A 200 -9.17 -3.66 4.80
N PRO A 201 -8.47 -4.66 5.36
CA PRO A 201 -9.12 -5.75 6.07
C PRO A 201 -9.84 -5.22 7.31
N SER A 202 -11.05 -5.71 7.57
CA SER A 202 -11.68 -5.54 8.88
C SER A 202 -10.84 -6.26 9.92
N ARG A 203 -10.59 -5.57 11.03
CA ARG A 203 -9.68 -6.03 12.10
C ARG A 203 -10.37 -6.00 13.45
N GLU A 204 -11.69 -6.02 13.44
CA GLU A 204 -12.50 -6.02 14.63
C GLU A 204 -12.24 -7.31 15.42
N GLY A 205 -11.92 -7.16 16.72
CA GLY A 205 -11.62 -8.29 17.60
C GLY A 205 -10.19 -8.85 17.51
N GLU A 206 -9.35 -8.40 16.58
CA GLU A 206 -7.94 -8.82 16.50
C GLU A 206 -7.04 -8.05 17.48
N LEU A 207 -6.12 -8.76 18.13
CA LEU A 207 -5.08 -8.15 18.97
C LEU A 207 -4.03 -7.43 18.12
N MET A 208 -3.73 -6.17 18.44
CA MET A 208 -2.74 -5.36 17.72
C MET A 208 -1.32 -5.94 17.81
N CYS A 209 -0.98 -6.55 18.95
CA CYS A 209 0.34 -7.09 19.23
C CYS A 209 0.72 -8.23 18.29
N LEU A 210 -0.24 -8.99 17.77
CA LEU A 210 0.03 -10.12 16.86
C LEU A 210 0.56 -9.68 15.49
N ARG A 211 0.26 -8.44 15.07
CA ARG A 211 0.75 -7.86 13.81
C ARG A 211 2.01 -7.02 14.00
N PHE A 212 2.47 -6.88 15.23
CA PHE A 212 3.65 -6.08 15.51
C PHE A 212 4.90 -6.75 14.94
N LYS A 213 5.73 -6.00 14.22
CA LYS A 213 6.96 -6.54 13.62
C LYS A 213 7.88 -7.09 14.71
N GLY A 214 8.11 -8.40 14.70
CA GLY A 214 8.90 -9.11 15.71
C GLY A 214 8.09 -9.75 16.84
N ALA A 215 6.75 -9.68 16.80
CA ALA A 215 5.87 -10.32 17.79
C ALA A 215 6.15 -11.82 17.96
N ASN A 216 6.52 -12.51 16.87
CA ASN A 216 6.87 -13.93 16.87
C ASN A 216 8.10 -14.29 17.75
N LYS A 217 8.91 -13.31 18.15
CA LYS A 217 10.06 -13.49 19.04
C LYS A 217 9.76 -13.14 20.50
N MET A 218 8.60 -12.57 20.77
CA MET A 218 8.23 -12.07 22.10
C MET A 218 7.50 -13.15 22.90
N LYS A 219 7.70 -13.15 24.22
CA LYS A 219 7.01 -14.06 25.13
C LYS A 219 5.53 -13.65 25.28
N PRO A 220 4.62 -14.57 25.64
CA PRO A 220 3.20 -14.26 25.80
C PRO A 220 2.92 -13.08 26.75
N ARG A 221 3.70 -12.96 27.84
CA ARG A 221 3.59 -11.82 28.77
C ARG A 221 4.04 -10.50 28.15
N GLU A 222 5.11 -10.51 27.37
CA GLU A 222 5.61 -9.33 26.65
C GLU A 222 4.58 -8.88 25.60
N LEU A 223 3.90 -9.83 24.94
CA LEU A 223 2.81 -9.55 24.00
C LEU A 223 1.58 -8.92 24.68
N ALA A 224 1.23 -9.37 25.89
CA ALA A 224 0.14 -8.76 26.67
C ALA A 224 0.47 -7.31 27.05
N VAL A 225 1.71 -7.03 27.47
CA VAL A 225 2.18 -5.67 27.74
C VAL A 225 2.20 -4.83 26.47
N LEU A 226 2.70 -5.38 25.37
CA LEU A 226 2.73 -4.72 24.07
C LEU A 226 1.32 -4.36 23.57
N GLU A 227 0.33 -5.23 23.78
CA GLU A 227 -1.05 -4.98 23.41
C GLU A 227 -1.61 -3.72 24.10
N GLU A 228 -1.44 -3.63 25.42
CA GLU A 228 -1.91 -2.47 26.19
C GLU A 228 -1.14 -1.19 25.82
N LEU A 229 0.17 -1.30 25.55
CA LEU A 229 0.97 -0.17 25.06
C LEU A 229 0.53 0.29 23.67
N LEU A 230 0.16 -0.64 22.77
CA LEU A 230 -0.36 -0.32 21.45
C LEU A 230 -1.71 0.38 21.51
N LYS A 231 -2.63 -0.10 22.37
CA LYS A 231 -3.91 0.56 22.64
C LYS A 231 -3.72 1.97 23.20
N PHE A 232 -2.80 2.13 24.17
CA PHE A 232 -2.45 3.44 24.71
C PHE A 232 -1.91 4.38 23.63
N ARG A 233 -0.97 3.89 22.80
CA ARG A 233 -0.42 4.69 21.69
C ARG A 233 -1.50 5.10 20.70
N ASP A 234 -2.38 4.19 20.33
CA ASP A 234 -3.49 4.40 19.40
C ASP A 234 -4.49 5.44 19.94
N GLU A 235 -4.85 5.35 21.22
CA GLU A 235 -5.70 6.36 21.88
C GLU A 235 -5.07 7.76 21.83
N LYS A 236 -3.79 7.88 22.17
CA LYS A 236 -3.09 9.18 22.14
C LYS A 236 -2.90 9.71 20.72
N ALA A 237 -2.68 8.83 19.75
CA ALA A 237 -2.57 9.18 18.35
C ALA A 237 -3.89 9.74 17.82
N ARG A 238 -5.01 9.10 18.15
CA ARG A 238 -6.37 9.56 17.83
C ARG A 238 -6.68 10.92 18.44
N ILE A 239 -6.41 11.11 19.72
CA ILE A 239 -6.67 12.39 20.42
C ILE A 239 -5.86 13.54 19.82
N ALA A 240 -4.60 13.27 19.47
CA ALA A 240 -3.69 14.27 18.92
C ALA A 240 -3.80 14.43 17.39
N ASP A 241 -4.65 13.63 16.74
CA ASP A 241 -4.76 13.50 15.28
C ASP A 241 -3.40 13.42 14.56
N VAL A 242 -2.55 12.48 15.01
CA VAL A 242 -1.26 12.20 14.37
C VAL A 242 -1.07 10.70 14.20
N PRO A 243 -0.23 10.25 13.25
CA PRO A 243 0.06 8.84 13.08
C PRO A 243 0.64 8.22 14.36
N PRO A 244 0.31 6.96 14.68
CA PRO A 244 0.75 6.31 15.92
C PRO A 244 2.26 6.36 16.16
N PHE A 245 3.08 6.27 15.11
CA PHE A 245 4.54 6.31 15.25
C PHE A 245 5.09 7.67 15.72
N ARG A 246 4.34 8.78 15.57
CA ARG A 246 4.72 10.10 16.11
C ARG A 246 4.50 10.20 17.63
N ILE A 247 3.65 9.35 18.19
CA ILE A 247 3.44 9.26 19.65
C ILE A 247 4.57 8.45 20.30
N LEU A 248 4.76 7.21 19.84
CA LEU A 248 5.81 6.29 20.30
C LEU A 248 6.31 5.44 19.12
N SER A 249 7.63 5.35 18.97
CA SER A 249 8.24 4.51 17.94
C SER A 249 8.02 3.02 18.23
N ASN A 250 8.06 2.19 17.19
CA ASN A 250 7.95 0.74 17.37
C ASN A 250 9.10 0.20 18.23
N ASP A 251 10.32 0.71 18.07
CA ASP A 251 11.47 0.24 18.85
C ASP A 251 11.30 0.52 20.35
N LEU A 252 10.78 1.70 20.70
CA LEU A 252 10.49 2.05 22.10
C LEU A 252 9.38 1.17 22.69
N LEU A 253 8.31 0.90 21.94
CA LEU A 253 7.26 -0.02 22.39
C LEU A 253 7.79 -1.44 22.67
N ARG A 254 8.66 -1.94 21.77
CA ARG A 254 9.29 -3.25 21.94
C ARG A 254 10.14 -3.28 23.20
N GLU A 255 10.99 -2.27 23.41
CA GLU A 255 11.85 -2.20 24.60
C GLU A 255 11.04 -2.09 25.91
N LEU A 256 9.96 -1.31 25.93
CA LEU A 256 9.07 -1.21 27.09
C LEU A 256 8.38 -2.54 27.40
N ALA A 257 7.95 -3.28 26.37
CA ALA A 257 7.32 -4.59 26.53
C ALA A 257 8.30 -5.67 27.02
N GLU A 258 9.57 -5.58 26.63
CA GLU A 258 10.64 -6.49 27.07
C GLU A 258 11.11 -6.18 28.50
N LYS A 259 11.36 -4.89 28.82
CA LYS A 259 11.90 -4.47 30.13
C LYS A 259 10.84 -4.34 31.23
N GLN A 260 9.58 -4.07 30.88
CA GLN A 260 8.42 -4.01 31.79
C GLN A 260 8.63 -3.11 33.02
N PRO A 261 9.05 -1.84 32.84
CA PRO A 261 9.35 -0.94 33.95
C PRO A 261 8.12 -0.67 34.82
N ARG A 262 8.33 -0.58 36.14
CA ARG A 262 7.28 -0.41 37.15
C ARG A 262 7.26 0.96 37.82
N SER A 263 8.24 1.81 37.49
CA SER A 263 8.39 3.13 38.08
C SER A 263 8.95 4.14 37.08
N ASN A 264 8.75 5.43 37.35
CA ASN A 264 9.37 6.49 36.54
C ASN A 264 10.90 6.42 36.57
N PHE A 265 11.50 5.92 37.65
CA PHE A 265 12.94 5.71 37.75
C PHE A 265 13.42 4.65 36.74
N GLU A 266 12.69 3.54 36.62
CA GLU A 266 13.01 2.51 35.64
C GLU A 266 12.78 2.98 34.20
N LEU A 267 11.82 3.89 33.96
CA LEU A 267 11.62 4.50 32.64
C LEU A 267 12.84 5.31 32.15
N VAL A 268 13.62 5.90 33.07
CA VAL A 268 14.86 6.61 32.71
C VAL A 268 15.91 5.66 32.11
N GLY A 269 15.89 4.38 32.47
CA GLY A 269 16.78 3.34 31.95
C GLY A 269 16.37 2.75 30.59
N ILE A 270 15.30 3.26 29.98
CA ILE A 270 14.82 2.84 28.66
C ILE A 270 15.48 3.72 27.59
N HIS A 271 16.05 3.11 26.56
CA HIS A 271 16.67 3.84 25.48
C HIS A 271 15.62 4.69 24.75
N THR A 272 15.99 5.89 24.32
CA THR A 272 15.09 6.90 23.70
C THR A 272 14.02 7.55 24.61
N MET A 273 13.87 7.14 25.87
CA MET A 273 12.99 7.82 26.82
C MET A 273 13.63 9.12 27.33
N SER A 274 13.09 10.26 26.90
CA SER A 274 13.50 11.57 27.41
C SER A 274 12.68 11.97 28.64
N SER A 275 13.23 12.83 29.51
CA SER A 275 12.53 13.35 30.70
C SER A 275 11.19 14.01 30.33
N LYS A 276 11.13 14.73 29.20
CA LYS A 276 9.90 15.35 28.68
C LYS A 276 8.85 14.30 28.30
N LEU A 277 9.28 13.18 27.72
CA LEU A 277 8.37 12.10 27.34
C LEU A 277 7.83 11.37 28.58
N ILE A 278 8.67 11.18 29.60
CA ILE A 278 8.27 10.60 30.89
C ILE A 278 7.27 11.52 31.60
N GLU A 279 7.53 12.82 31.66
CA GLU A 279 6.61 13.79 32.24
C GLU A 279 5.25 13.76 31.55
N ARG A 280 5.24 13.71 30.21
CA ARG A 280 4.02 13.75 29.40
C ARG A 280 3.23 12.44 29.40
N LEU A 281 3.90 11.30 29.27
CA LEU A 281 3.25 10.00 29.01
C LEU A 281 3.53 8.93 30.08
N GLY A 282 4.47 9.16 30.99
CA GLY A 282 5.01 8.14 31.91
C GLY A 282 3.93 7.46 32.76
N ARG A 283 3.01 8.23 33.35
CA ARG A 283 1.88 7.67 34.11
C ARG A 283 1.03 6.72 33.26
N GLY A 284 0.73 7.11 32.02
CA GLY A 284 -0.07 6.30 31.09
C GLY A 284 0.66 5.03 30.65
N LEU A 285 1.97 5.13 30.37
CA LEU A 285 2.82 4.00 30.03
C LEU A 285 2.89 2.98 31.17
N LEU A 286 3.15 3.43 32.40
CA LEU A 286 3.21 2.55 33.57
C LEU A 286 1.86 1.87 33.83
N GLN A 287 0.75 2.59 33.63
CA GLN A 287 -0.59 2.00 33.74
C GLN A 287 -0.83 0.93 32.67
N ALA A 288 -0.47 1.20 31.41
CA ALA A 288 -0.59 0.22 30.33
C ALA A 288 0.26 -1.03 30.60
N ILE A 289 1.49 -0.86 31.08
CA ILE A 289 2.36 -1.97 31.49
C ILE A 289 1.74 -2.77 32.63
N ALA A 290 1.24 -2.10 33.68
CA ALA A 290 0.57 -2.74 34.80
C ALA A 290 -0.65 -3.55 34.34
N ASN A 291 -1.46 -3.02 33.42
CA ASN A 291 -2.61 -3.72 32.84
C ASN A 291 -2.17 -5.00 32.09
N GLY A 292 -1.12 -4.91 31.26
CA GLY A 292 -0.60 -6.07 30.54
C GLY A 292 0.00 -7.14 31.47
N LEU A 293 0.62 -6.72 32.57
CA LEU A 293 1.12 -7.62 33.63
C LEU A 293 -0.03 -8.29 34.41
N ALA A 294 -1.19 -7.64 34.53
CA ALA A 294 -2.36 -8.16 35.23
C ALA A 294 -3.20 -9.14 34.39
N VAL A 295 -2.93 -9.30 33.09
CA VAL A 295 -3.64 -10.27 32.24
C VAL A 295 -3.45 -11.70 32.79
N PRO A 296 -4.52 -12.47 33.05
CA PRO A 296 -4.42 -13.86 33.50
C PRO A 296 -3.65 -14.74 32.51
N GLN A 297 -2.99 -15.79 33.01
CA GLN A 297 -2.13 -16.67 32.22
C GLN A 297 -2.89 -17.31 31.03
N GLU A 298 -4.17 -17.62 31.26
CA GLU A 298 -5.08 -18.27 30.31
C GLU A 298 -5.51 -17.35 29.17
N ARG A 299 -5.37 -16.02 29.36
CA ARG A 299 -5.74 -14.99 28.37
C ARG A 299 -4.52 -14.35 27.70
N LEU A 300 -3.32 -14.87 27.94
CA LEU A 300 -2.12 -14.32 27.33
C LEU A 300 -2.15 -14.50 25.80
N PRO A 301 -1.82 -13.44 25.04
CA PRO A 301 -1.70 -13.56 23.59
C PRO A 301 -0.64 -14.58 23.23
N GLN A 302 -0.96 -15.42 22.26
CA GLN A 302 0.02 -16.32 21.66
C GLN A 302 0.05 -16.03 20.17
N VAL A 303 1.24 -15.74 19.66
CA VAL A 303 1.46 -15.86 18.22
C VAL A 303 1.26 -17.34 17.93
N GLN A 304 0.32 -17.65 17.03
CA GLN A 304 0.28 -18.96 16.42
C GLN A 304 1.60 -19.10 15.67
N SER A 305 2.60 -19.66 16.35
CA SER A 305 3.70 -20.28 15.66
C SER A 305 3.01 -21.40 14.92
N SER A 306 2.89 -21.25 13.60
CA SER A 306 3.03 -22.38 12.72
C SER A 306 4.42 -22.95 13.00
N ARG A 307 4.59 -23.59 14.17
CA ARG A 307 5.56 -24.64 14.34
C ARG A 307 5.16 -25.53 13.20
N ARG A 308 5.93 -25.48 12.12
CA ARG A 308 5.94 -26.57 11.19
C ARG A 308 5.90 -27.79 12.11
N PRO A 309 4.95 -28.72 11.93
CA PRO A 309 5.23 -30.07 12.38
C PRO A 309 6.66 -30.39 11.97
N VAL A 310 7.35 -31.31 12.61
CA VAL A 310 8.57 -31.84 12.01
C VAL A 310 8.13 -32.39 10.64
N LEU A 311 8.15 -31.55 9.60
CA LEU A 311 7.56 -31.82 8.31
C LEU A 311 8.59 -32.74 7.72
N ASP A 312 8.27 -34.02 7.87
CA ASP A 312 8.48 -35.06 6.89
C ASP A 312 9.52 -34.66 5.85
N ARG A 313 10.72 -35.24 5.91
CA ARG A 313 11.85 -34.93 5.00
C ARG A 313 11.40 -34.81 3.54
N LEU A 314 10.38 -35.57 3.16
CA LEU A 314 9.73 -35.55 1.86
C LEU A 314 9.16 -34.17 1.48
N LEU A 315 8.55 -33.44 2.41
CA LEU A 315 8.02 -32.11 2.15
C LEU A 315 9.14 -31.10 1.93
N ASP A 316 10.20 -31.14 2.75
CA ASP A 316 11.36 -30.27 2.58
C ASP A 316 12.04 -30.52 1.21
N GLU A 317 12.10 -31.78 0.78
CA GLU A 317 12.57 -32.14 -0.56
C GLU A 317 11.67 -31.60 -1.68
N LYS A 318 10.33 -31.68 -1.54
CA LYS A 318 9.38 -31.07 -2.49
C LYS A 318 9.55 -29.55 -2.58
N VAL A 319 9.59 -28.85 -1.44
CA VAL A 319 9.80 -27.40 -1.42
C VAL A 319 11.15 -27.04 -2.05
N LYS A 320 12.20 -27.84 -1.82
CA LYS A 320 13.51 -27.63 -2.46
C LYS A 320 13.43 -27.80 -3.99
N ARG A 321 12.77 -28.84 -4.50
CA ARG A 321 12.53 -29.02 -5.95
C ARG A 321 11.79 -27.82 -6.54
N LEU A 322 10.74 -27.36 -5.88
CA LEU A 322 9.96 -26.19 -6.31
C LEU A 322 10.80 -24.89 -6.32
N LYS A 323 11.69 -24.70 -5.34
CA LYS A 323 12.61 -23.55 -5.31
C LYS A 323 13.60 -23.56 -6.47
N ILE A 324 14.18 -24.73 -6.77
CA ILE A 324 15.10 -24.91 -7.91
C ILE A 324 14.36 -24.62 -9.23
N TRP A 325 13.16 -25.18 -9.40
CA TRP A 325 12.33 -24.90 -10.56
C TRP A 325 12.03 -23.41 -10.70
N ARG A 326 11.62 -22.74 -9.62
CA ARG A 326 11.33 -21.31 -9.62
C ARG A 326 12.54 -20.49 -10.03
N GLU A 327 13.72 -20.82 -9.55
CA GLU A 327 14.97 -20.13 -9.93
C GLU A 327 15.26 -20.31 -11.43
N ALA A 328 15.14 -21.53 -11.96
CA ALA A 328 15.30 -21.79 -13.38
C ALA A 328 14.27 -21.04 -14.23
N LYS A 329 12.99 -21.02 -13.81
CA LYS A 329 11.90 -20.34 -14.50
C LYS A 329 12.06 -18.81 -14.45
N SER A 330 12.45 -18.28 -13.30
CA SER A 330 12.79 -16.87 -13.09
C SER A 330 13.90 -16.42 -14.04
N ALA A 331 14.99 -17.20 -14.15
CA ALA A 331 16.07 -16.93 -15.09
C ALA A 331 15.62 -17.03 -16.56
N GLN A 332 14.83 -18.04 -16.91
CA GLN A 332 14.28 -18.22 -18.26
C GLN A 332 13.39 -17.04 -18.70
N LEU A 333 12.55 -16.55 -17.78
CA LEU A 333 11.60 -15.48 -18.08
C LEU A 333 12.18 -14.07 -17.87
N GLY A 334 13.33 -13.95 -17.20
CA GLY A 334 13.90 -12.68 -16.77
C GLY A 334 13.03 -11.97 -15.73
N LEU A 335 12.42 -12.71 -14.81
CA LEU A 335 11.50 -12.19 -13.78
C LEU A 335 12.06 -12.35 -12.39
N GLY A 336 11.62 -11.52 -11.45
CA GLY A 336 11.92 -11.72 -10.03
C GLY A 336 11.34 -13.04 -9.50
N VAL A 337 12.12 -13.78 -8.68
CA VAL A 337 11.69 -15.08 -8.14
C VAL A 337 10.34 -15.03 -7.43
N GLY A 338 10.10 -13.96 -6.65
CA GLY A 338 8.85 -13.79 -5.91
C GLY A 338 7.63 -13.53 -6.80
N LEU A 339 7.84 -13.00 -8.01
CA LEU A 339 6.80 -12.74 -9.01
C LEU A 339 6.33 -14.04 -9.69
N VAL A 340 7.27 -14.97 -9.93
CA VAL A 340 6.94 -16.30 -10.46
C VAL A 340 6.13 -17.09 -9.42
N ALA A 341 6.68 -17.22 -8.20
CA ALA A 341 6.02 -17.85 -7.07
C ALA A 341 6.68 -17.46 -5.74
N ASN A 342 5.91 -16.88 -4.82
CA ASN A 342 6.40 -16.55 -3.48
C ASN A 342 6.59 -17.83 -2.62
N ASN A 343 7.35 -17.72 -1.52
CA ASN A 343 7.65 -18.88 -0.68
C ASN A 343 6.39 -19.50 -0.06
N THR A 344 5.41 -18.68 0.31
CA THR A 344 4.13 -19.16 0.89
C THR A 344 3.40 -20.07 -0.08
N LEU A 345 3.34 -19.70 -1.36
CA LEU A 345 2.75 -20.50 -2.42
C LEU A 345 3.50 -21.82 -2.62
N LEU A 346 4.84 -21.79 -2.65
CA LEU A 346 5.64 -23.02 -2.79
C LEU A 346 5.45 -23.98 -1.62
N GLU A 347 5.32 -23.44 -0.41
CA GLU A 347 5.07 -24.24 0.79
C GLU A 347 3.67 -24.85 0.73
N ALA A 348 2.64 -24.07 0.38
CA ALA A 348 1.27 -24.57 0.22
C ALA A 348 1.13 -25.63 -0.88
N LEU A 349 1.83 -25.48 -2.00
CA LEU A 349 1.85 -26.46 -3.10
C LEU A 349 2.53 -27.77 -2.72
N ALA A 350 3.46 -27.74 -1.77
CA ALA A 350 4.13 -28.96 -1.32
C ALA A 350 3.23 -29.81 -0.41
N GLU A 351 2.25 -29.20 0.27
CA GLU A 351 1.39 -29.88 1.25
C GLU A 351 0.58 -31.02 0.63
N PRO A 352 0.46 -32.18 1.31
CA PRO A 352 -0.34 -33.30 0.83
C PRO A 352 -1.81 -32.92 0.63
N GLY A 353 -2.38 -33.27 -0.53
CA GLY A 353 -3.79 -32.98 -0.85
C GLY A 353 -4.05 -31.53 -1.27
N SER A 354 -3.01 -30.72 -1.47
CA SER A 354 -3.15 -29.37 -2.04
C SER A 354 -3.73 -29.43 -3.45
N SER A 355 -4.69 -28.54 -3.73
CA SER A 355 -5.25 -28.36 -5.07
C SER A 355 -4.58 -27.16 -5.73
N GLN A 356 -3.90 -27.40 -6.84
CA GLN A 356 -3.29 -26.33 -7.64
C GLN A 356 -4.34 -25.31 -8.10
N ASP A 357 -5.56 -25.78 -8.42
CA ASP A 357 -6.66 -24.93 -8.85
C ASP A 357 -7.11 -23.93 -7.79
N ALA A 358 -6.93 -24.25 -6.52
CA ALA A 358 -7.26 -23.36 -5.41
C ALA A 358 -6.11 -22.39 -5.07
N LEU A 359 -4.87 -22.74 -5.40
CA LEU A 359 -3.67 -22.02 -4.96
C LEU A 359 -3.05 -21.11 -6.03
N LEU A 360 -3.10 -21.54 -7.29
CA LEU A 360 -2.49 -20.83 -8.41
C LEU A 360 -3.48 -19.84 -9.04
N LYS A 361 -2.98 -18.66 -9.39
CA LYS A 361 -3.70 -17.69 -10.24
C LYS A 361 -3.95 -18.29 -11.62
N ARG A 362 -4.93 -17.78 -12.38
CA ARG A 362 -5.26 -18.31 -13.73
C ARG A 362 -4.03 -18.33 -14.63
N TRP A 363 -3.31 -17.21 -14.70
CA TRP A 363 -2.12 -17.07 -15.52
C TRP A 363 -1.01 -18.04 -15.09
N GLN A 364 -0.85 -18.29 -13.79
CA GLN A 364 0.15 -19.24 -13.28
C GLN A 364 -0.21 -20.68 -13.64
N ARG A 365 -1.50 -21.04 -13.62
CA ARG A 365 -1.95 -22.36 -14.07
C ARG A 365 -1.71 -22.56 -15.54
N GLU A 366 -2.11 -21.60 -16.35
CA GLU A 366 -1.94 -21.64 -17.81
C GLU A 366 -0.45 -21.68 -18.20
N ALA A 367 0.40 -20.94 -17.50
CA ALA A 367 1.82 -20.86 -17.81
C ALA A 367 2.64 -22.03 -17.24
N PHE A 368 2.31 -22.51 -16.03
CA PHE A 368 3.20 -23.38 -15.23
C PHE A 368 2.53 -24.62 -14.64
N GLY A 369 1.21 -24.80 -14.81
CA GLY A 369 0.45 -25.87 -14.15
C GLY A 369 1.03 -27.26 -14.37
N ASP A 370 1.30 -27.62 -15.64
CA ASP A 370 1.85 -28.94 -15.99
C ASP A 370 3.25 -29.18 -15.39
N GLU A 371 4.11 -28.15 -15.42
CA GLU A 371 5.46 -28.23 -14.83
C GLU A 371 5.39 -28.42 -13.31
N LEU A 372 4.49 -27.69 -12.64
CA LEU A 372 4.28 -27.78 -11.19
C LEU A 372 3.66 -29.12 -10.80
N ALA A 373 2.71 -29.65 -11.57
CA ALA A 373 2.10 -30.95 -11.33
C ALA A 373 3.13 -32.08 -11.34
N SER A 374 4.02 -32.10 -12.34
CA SER A 374 5.13 -33.06 -12.45
C SER A 374 6.14 -32.98 -11.29
N LEU A 375 6.29 -31.79 -10.70
CA LEU A 375 7.22 -31.59 -9.57
C LEU A 375 6.64 -32.05 -8.23
N ILE A 376 5.32 -32.07 -8.09
CA ILE A 376 4.63 -32.35 -6.83
C ILE A 376 4.18 -33.82 -6.74
N SER A 377 3.92 -34.47 -7.89
CA SER A 377 3.83 -35.93 -8.02
C SER A 377 5.15 -36.60 -7.64
#